data_AF-A0A7S0QRD2-F1
#
_entry.id   AF-A0A7S0QRD2-F1
#
_cell.length_a   1.000
_cell.length_b   1.000
_cell.length_c   1.000
_cell.angle_alpha   90.00
_cell.angle_beta   90.00
_cell.angle_gamma   90.00
#
_symmetry.space_group_name_H-M   'P 1'
#
loop_
_entity.id
_entity.type
_entity.pdbx_description
1 polymer ?
#
loop_
_entity_poly.entity_id
_entity_poly.type
_entity_poly.pdbx_seq_one_letter_code
_entity_poly.pdbx_strand_id
1 'polypeptide(L)'
;AEDQGGGMFDMRWTLTHHDIDFDAMLPGQIANHFPNTGAEIGAKVGLHRNLRSLAWFDGVDMASFFPRMYNLAVPGDMQDFIEDFVFTASLSLVTAFLQEVGDADDSDDADATPAGGDRPDGARGAAPAAGAVDQDA
;
A
#
# COMPACT_ATOMS: atom_id res chain seq x y z
N ALA A 1 21.58 -13.83 32.89
CA ALA A 1 21.30 -15.02 33.71
C ALA A 1 20.65 -16.02 32.77
N GLU A 2 21.37 -17.07 32.44
CA GLU A 2 20.94 -18.13 31.53
C GLU A 2 19.82 -18.93 32.19
N ASP A 3 18.64 -18.96 31.59
CA ASP A 3 17.57 -19.87 31.98
C ASP A 3 17.70 -21.15 31.16
N GLN A 4 18.23 -22.18 31.80
CA GLN A 4 18.32 -23.52 31.28
C GLN A 4 16.95 -24.21 31.38
N GLY A 5 16.25 -24.34 30.26
CA GLY A 5 15.40 -25.50 29.95
C GLY A 5 14.41 -25.99 31.02
N GLY A 6 13.79 -25.09 31.80
CA GLY A 6 12.71 -25.45 32.70
C GLY A 6 11.43 -25.70 31.91
N GLY A 7 11.04 -26.96 31.73
CA GLY A 7 9.86 -27.39 30.97
C GLY A 7 8.50 -26.96 31.54
N MET A 8 8.46 -25.96 32.42
CA MET A 8 7.23 -25.42 33.00
C MET A 8 7.39 -23.92 33.27
N PHE A 9 6.65 -23.11 32.53
CA PHE A 9 6.48 -21.67 32.73
C PHE A 9 5.03 -21.30 32.47
N ASP A 10 4.47 -20.35 33.22
CA ASP A 10 3.13 -19.83 32.94
C ASP A 10 3.14 -18.83 31.79
N MET A 11 4.14 -17.93 31.79
CA MET A 11 4.32 -16.90 30.76
C MET A 11 5.79 -16.75 30.39
N ARG A 12 6.08 -16.73 29.08
CA ARG A 12 7.41 -16.50 28.53
C ARG A 12 7.40 -15.29 27.60
N TRP A 13 8.25 -14.31 27.90
CA TRP A 13 8.47 -13.15 27.07
C TRP A 13 9.84 -13.21 26.43
N THR A 14 9.91 -13.26 25.11
CA THR A 14 11.17 -13.27 24.36
C THR A 14 11.25 -12.09 23.41
N LEU A 15 12.49 -11.69 23.09
CA LEU A 15 12.73 -10.65 22.10
C LEU A 15 12.59 -11.17 20.68
N THR A 16 12.98 -12.43 20.44
CA THR A 16 12.90 -13.04 19.11
C THR A 16 11.92 -14.22 19.09
N HIS A 17 11.26 -14.40 17.94
CA HIS A 17 10.30 -15.48 17.70
C HIS A 17 10.94 -16.87 17.83
N HIS A 18 12.22 -17.00 17.43
CA HIS A 18 12.98 -18.25 17.47
C HIS A 18 13.35 -18.72 18.89
N ASP A 19 13.21 -17.87 19.91
CA ASP A 19 13.48 -18.22 21.30
C ASP A 19 12.32 -19.01 21.95
N ILE A 20 11.24 -19.28 21.20
CA ILE A 20 10.07 -20.05 21.62
C ILE A 20 9.94 -21.28 20.72
N ASP A 21 9.98 -22.45 21.36
CA ASP A 21 9.59 -23.71 20.73
C ASP A 21 8.09 -23.93 20.99
N PHE A 22 7.27 -23.61 19.98
CA PHE A 22 5.81 -23.73 20.06
C PHE A 22 5.33 -25.18 20.10
N ASP A 23 6.10 -26.12 19.55
CA ASP A 23 5.73 -27.54 19.54
C ASP A 23 5.95 -28.19 20.92
N ALA A 24 6.89 -27.64 21.69
CA ALA A 24 7.16 -28.05 23.08
C ALA A 24 6.27 -27.37 24.13
N MET A 25 5.39 -26.44 23.74
CA MET A 25 4.52 -25.74 24.70
C MET A 25 3.41 -26.65 25.24
N LEU A 26 3.27 -26.68 26.56
CA LEU A 26 2.20 -27.37 27.26
C LEU A 26 0.92 -26.52 27.30
N PRO A 27 -0.26 -27.16 27.44
CA PRO A 27 -1.52 -26.43 27.63
C PRO A 27 -1.46 -25.49 28.84
N GLY A 28 -1.89 -24.25 28.64
CA GLY A 28 -1.90 -23.21 29.69
C GLY A 28 -0.65 -22.34 29.73
N GLN A 29 0.42 -22.72 29.03
CA GLN A 29 1.60 -21.85 28.87
C GLN A 29 1.31 -20.74 27.85
N ILE A 30 1.78 -19.53 28.14
CA ILE A 30 1.56 -18.35 27.31
C ILE A 30 2.89 -17.79 26.83
N ALA A 31 2.95 -17.35 25.58
CA ALA A 31 4.09 -16.63 25.03
C ALA A 31 3.66 -15.36 24.30
N ASN A 32 4.56 -14.38 24.17
CA ASN A 32 4.28 -13.08 23.53
C ASN A 32 4.39 -13.10 22.00
N HIS A 33 4.56 -14.28 21.40
CA HIS A 33 4.68 -14.48 19.96
C HIS A 33 3.63 -15.50 19.52
N PHE A 34 3.12 -15.37 18.29
CA PHE A 34 2.24 -16.36 17.68
C PHE A 34 3.01 -17.30 16.74
N PRO A 35 2.65 -18.59 16.67
CA PRO A 35 3.25 -19.53 15.72
C PRO A 35 3.16 -19.02 14.28
N ASN A 36 4.14 -19.35 13.45
CA ASN A 36 4.19 -19.04 12.00
C ASN A 36 4.15 -17.55 11.61
N THR A 37 4.09 -16.61 12.56
CA THR A 37 4.05 -15.16 12.27
C THR A 37 5.18 -14.73 11.33
N GLY A 38 6.40 -15.25 11.53
CA GLY A 38 7.56 -14.91 10.69
C GLY A 38 7.38 -15.31 9.22
N ALA A 39 6.78 -16.47 8.95
CA ALA A 39 6.58 -16.96 7.59
C ALA A 39 5.37 -16.33 6.90
N GLU A 40 4.29 -16.09 7.63
CA GLU A 40 2.99 -15.68 7.07
C GLU A 40 2.80 -14.16 6.98
N ILE A 41 3.25 -13.40 7.96
CA ILE A 41 3.03 -11.94 8.02
C ILE A 41 4.33 -11.16 8.17
N GLY A 42 5.33 -11.71 8.85
CA GLY A 42 6.62 -11.07 9.11
C GLY A 42 7.54 -11.05 7.90
N ALA A 43 7.39 -11.99 6.97
CA ALA A 43 8.13 -12.04 5.71
C ALA A 43 7.36 -11.33 4.59
N LYS A 44 8.09 -10.56 3.77
CA LYS A 44 7.51 -9.85 2.61
C LYS A 44 6.73 -10.79 1.67
N VAL A 45 7.30 -11.96 1.39
CA VAL A 45 6.69 -12.96 0.49
C VAL A 45 5.43 -13.58 1.10
N GLY A 46 5.44 -13.88 2.41
CA GLY A 46 4.27 -14.39 3.11
C GLY A 46 3.12 -13.39 3.14
N LEU A 47 3.42 -12.15 3.51
CA LEU A 47 2.45 -11.07 3.54
C LEU A 47 1.80 -10.86 2.17
N HIS A 48 2.63 -10.75 1.12
CA HIS A 48 2.13 -10.56 -0.24
C HIS A 48 1.26 -11.74 -0.71
N ARG A 49 1.65 -12.99 -0.40
CA ARG A 49 0.84 -14.18 -0.71
C ARG A 49 -0.53 -14.13 -0.02
N ASN A 50 -0.55 -13.73 1.26
CA ASN A 50 -1.79 -13.62 2.03
C ASN A 50 -2.69 -12.49 1.49
N LEU A 51 -2.11 -11.35 1.10
CA LEU A 51 -2.87 -10.25 0.49
C LEU A 51 -3.42 -10.58 -0.90
N ARG A 52 -2.76 -11.41 -1.71
CA ARG A 52 -3.34 -11.94 -2.96
C ARG A 52 -4.63 -12.72 -2.73
N SER A 53 -4.78 -13.32 -1.56
CA SER A 53 -5.98 -14.07 -1.18
C SER A 53 -7.06 -13.19 -0.55
N LEU A 54 -6.80 -11.89 -0.36
CA LEU A 54 -7.71 -10.96 0.33
C LEU A 54 -9.09 -10.89 -0.31
N ALA A 55 -9.16 -11.00 -1.64
CA ALA A 55 -10.42 -10.97 -2.39
C ALA A 55 -11.41 -12.09 -1.99
N TRP A 56 -10.95 -13.14 -1.32
CA TRP A 56 -11.83 -14.18 -0.76
C TRP A 56 -12.40 -13.84 0.62
N PHE A 57 -11.83 -12.85 1.30
CA PHE A 57 -12.20 -12.46 2.67
C PHE A 57 -12.89 -11.09 2.72
N ASP A 58 -12.48 -10.16 1.85
CA ASP A 58 -13.01 -8.81 1.79
C ASP A 58 -13.01 -8.30 0.34
N GLY A 59 -13.95 -7.42 0.01
CA GLY A 59 -14.09 -6.82 -1.32
C GLY A 59 -13.11 -5.67 -1.58
N VAL A 60 -12.12 -5.48 -0.72
CA VAL A 60 -11.14 -4.41 -0.82
C VAL A 60 -10.06 -4.80 -1.84
N ASP A 61 -9.86 -3.93 -2.84
CA ASP A 61 -8.77 -4.06 -3.78
C ASP A 61 -7.42 -3.89 -3.06
N MET A 62 -6.57 -4.92 -3.14
CA MET A 62 -5.22 -4.91 -2.59
C MET A 62 -4.40 -3.73 -3.10
N ALA A 63 -4.55 -3.34 -4.38
CA ALA A 63 -3.76 -2.27 -4.99
C ALA A 63 -4.07 -0.88 -4.41
N SER A 64 -5.17 -0.73 -3.67
CA SER A 64 -5.55 0.55 -3.04
C SER A 64 -4.69 0.93 -1.83
N PHE A 65 -4.11 -0.06 -1.13
CA PHE A 65 -3.34 0.18 0.10
C PHE A 65 -1.99 -0.54 0.13
N PHE A 66 -1.74 -1.50 -0.77
CA PHE A 66 -0.50 -2.24 -0.84
C PHE A 66 0.19 -2.02 -2.19
N PRO A 67 1.50 -1.70 -2.22
CA PRO A 67 2.22 -1.49 -3.47
C PRO A 67 2.31 -2.80 -4.26
N ARG A 68 2.29 -2.70 -5.60
CA ARG A 68 2.56 -3.84 -6.49
C ARG A 68 3.86 -4.52 -6.08
N MET A 69 3.85 -5.85 -6.02
CA MET A 69 4.97 -6.67 -5.58
C MET A 69 4.97 -7.97 -6.38
N TYR A 70 6.17 -8.43 -6.73
CA TYR A 70 6.39 -9.63 -7.52
C TYR A 70 7.49 -10.47 -6.88
N ASN A 71 7.31 -11.79 -6.81
CA ASN A 71 8.35 -12.69 -6.35
C ASN A 71 9.23 -13.14 -7.53
N LEU A 72 10.36 -12.46 -7.75
CA LEU A 72 11.24 -12.73 -8.89
C LEU A 72 11.90 -14.13 -8.90
N ALA A 73 11.81 -14.88 -7.80
CA ALA A 73 12.22 -16.29 -7.79
C ALA A 73 11.22 -17.21 -8.52
N VAL A 74 9.99 -16.73 -8.75
CA VAL A 74 8.95 -17.42 -9.50
C VAL A 74 8.98 -16.90 -10.94
N PRO A 75 9.21 -17.76 -11.95
CA PRO A 75 9.32 -17.32 -13.34
C PRO A 75 8.09 -16.57 -13.87
N GLY A 76 6.88 -16.94 -13.42
CA GLY A 76 5.64 -16.24 -13.76
C GLY A 76 5.63 -14.80 -13.25
N ASP A 77 5.78 -14.62 -11.94
CA ASP A 77 5.87 -13.30 -11.31
C ASP A 77 7.01 -12.44 -11.90
N MET A 78 8.12 -13.04 -12.34
CA MET A 78 9.20 -12.31 -13.03
C MET A 78 8.75 -11.76 -14.38
N GLN A 79 7.99 -12.53 -15.16
CA GLN A 79 7.46 -12.08 -16.44
C GLN A 79 6.44 -10.94 -16.23
N ASP A 80 5.54 -11.11 -15.26
CA ASP A 80 4.55 -10.08 -14.91
C ASP A 80 5.24 -8.77 -14.50
N PHE A 81 6.33 -8.85 -13.72
CA PHE A 81 7.14 -7.70 -13.35
C PHE A 81 7.73 -6.98 -14.57
N ILE A 82 8.27 -7.71 -15.54
CA ILE A 82 8.88 -7.13 -16.75
C ILE A 82 7.83 -6.35 -17.54
N GLU A 83 6.66 -6.94 -17.74
CA GLU A 83 5.56 -6.29 -18.46
C GLU A 83 5.09 -5.04 -17.73
N ASP A 84 4.83 -5.16 -16.42
CA ASP A 84 4.38 -4.05 -15.58
C ASP A 84 5.41 -2.91 -15.51
N PHE A 85 6.70 -3.24 -15.49
CA PHE A 85 7.80 -2.27 -15.54
C PHE A 85 7.78 -1.49 -16.85
N VAL A 86 7.64 -2.16 -17.99
CA VAL A 86 7.56 -1.51 -19.30
C VAL A 86 6.35 -0.59 -19.38
N PHE A 87 5.18 -1.02 -18.91
CA PHE A 87 3.99 -0.16 -18.84
C PHE A 87 4.20 1.05 -17.94
N THR A 88 4.80 0.85 -16.76
CA THR A 88 5.07 1.93 -15.80
C THR A 88 6.06 2.96 -16.38
N ALA A 89 7.12 2.50 -17.04
CA ALA A 89 8.09 3.39 -17.70
C ALA A 89 7.49 4.12 -18.90
N SER A 90 6.60 3.47 -19.66
CA SER A 90 5.91 4.12 -20.78
C SER A 90 4.95 5.20 -20.26
N LEU A 91 4.20 4.90 -19.20
CA LEU A 91 3.29 5.84 -18.56
C LEU A 91 4.03 7.05 -17.97
N SER A 92 5.22 6.86 -17.40
CA SER A 92 5.99 7.98 -16.86
C SER A 92 6.45 8.95 -17.95
N LEU A 93 6.84 8.44 -19.13
CA LEU A 93 7.17 9.29 -20.29
C LEU A 93 5.96 10.09 -20.78
N VAL A 94 4.80 9.45 -20.90
CA VAL A 94 3.56 10.14 -21.30
C VAL A 94 3.15 11.19 -20.27
N THR A 95 3.26 10.85 -18.99
CA THR A 95 2.94 11.78 -17.89
C THR A 95 3.86 12.99 -17.91
N ALA A 96 5.16 12.80 -18.12
CA ALA A 96 6.12 13.89 -18.23
C ALA A 96 5.82 14.81 -19.43
N PHE A 97 5.52 14.23 -20.60
CA PHE A 97 5.13 15.00 -21.78
C PHE A 97 3.86 15.82 -21.54
N LEU A 98 2.84 15.25 -20.89
CA LEU A 98 1.61 15.98 -20.57
C LEU A 98 1.84 17.10 -19.55
N GLN A 99 2.76 16.93 -18.61
CA GLN A 99 3.15 17.98 -17.67
C GLN A 99 3.83 19.15 -18.40
N GLU A 100 4.74 18.87 -19.33
CA GLU A 100 5.40 19.90 -20.14
C GLU A 100 4.40 20.69 -21.01
N VAL A 101 3.41 20.01 -21.61
CA VAL A 101 2.35 20.67 -22.39
C VAL A 101 1.41 21.49 -21.51
N GLY A 102 1.06 20.99 -20.32
CA GLY A 102 0.23 21.72 -19.36
C GLY A 102 0.91 22.96 -18.80
N ASP A 103 2.21 22.90 -18.53
CA ASP A 103 3.00 24.04 -18.06
C ASP A 103 3.16 25.13 -19.14
N ALA A 104 3.09 24.76 -20.42
CA ALA A 104 3.14 25.72 -21.53
C ALA A 104 1.84 26.54 -21.65
N ASP A 105 0.68 25.91 -21.45
CA ASP A 105 -0.63 26.57 -21.53
C ASP A 105 -0.85 27.60 -20.39
N ASP A 106 -0.29 27.36 -19.20
CA ASP A 106 -0.35 28.31 -18.06
C ASP A 106 0.55 29.55 -18.24
N SER A 107 1.46 29.54 -19.23
CA SER A 107 2.44 30.62 -19.46
C SER A 107 1.98 31.68 -20.47
N ASP A 108 0.93 31.42 -21.25
CA ASP A 108 0.42 32.32 -22.30
C ASP A 108 -0.68 33.29 -21.81
N ASP A 109 -1.18 33.15 -20.57
CA ASP A 109 -2.22 34.05 -20.00
C ASP A 109 -1.66 35.19 -19.11
N ALA A 110 -0.33 35.38 -19.06
CA ALA A 110 0.32 36.42 -18.25
C ALA A 110 0.57 37.77 -18.96
N ASP A 111 0.18 37.94 -20.23
CA ASP A 111 0.34 39.21 -20.96
C ASP A 111 -0.95 39.67 -21.66
N ALA A 112 -1.99 39.91 -20.87
CA ALA A 112 -3.14 40.71 -21.30
C ALA A 112 -3.58 41.67 -20.19
N THR A 113 -2.73 42.65 -19.86
CA THR A 113 -3.18 43.87 -19.17
C THR A 113 -3.46 44.98 -20.18
N PRO A 114 -4.72 45.36 -20.42
CA PRO A 114 -5.06 46.75 -20.67
C PRO A 114 -5.63 47.32 -19.37
N ALA A 115 -4.97 48.37 -18.90
CA ALA A 115 -5.41 49.16 -17.76
C ALA A 115 -6.80 49.77 -18.00
N GLY A 116 -7.68 49.66 -17.00
CA GLY A 116 -8.66 50.70 -16.67
C GLY A 116 -10.13 50.30 -16.71
N GLY A 117 -10.79 50.45 -15.55
CA GLY A 117 -12.21 50.86 -15.50
C GLY A 117 -13.16 50.01 -14.64
N ASP A 118 -13.25 50.38 -13.37
CA ASP A 118 -14.40 50.30 -12.45
C ASP A 118 -15.15 48.98 -12.16
N ARG A 119 -15.24 48.70 -10.85
CA ARG A 119 -16.21 47.80 -10.20
C ARG A 119 -17.61 48.47 -10.14
N PRO A 120 -18.70 47.71 -9.95
CA PRO A 120 -19.13 47.41 -8.57
C PRO A 120 -19.58 45.96 -8.30
N ASP A 121 -19.38 45.61 -7.03
CA ASP A 121 -20.06 44.65 -6.14
C ASP A 121 -21.23 43.79 -6.63
N GLY A 122 -21.20 42.51 -6.22
CA GLY A 122 -22.43 41.80 -5.86
C GLY A 122 -22.38 40.28 -5.91
N ALA A 123 -22.66 39.67 -4.75
CA ALA A 123 -23.19 38.30 -4.54
C ALA A 123 -22.21 37.11 -4.45
N ARG A 124 -22.00 36.72 -3.18
CA ARG A 124 -21.67 35.38 -2.68
C ARG A 124 -22.57 34.28 -3.26
N GLY A 125 -22.04 33.07 -3.42
CA GLY A 125 -22.87 31.86 -3.28
C GLY A 125 -22.34 30.56 -3.90
N ALA A 126 -21.88 29.67 -3.02
CA ALA A 126 -21.99 28.20 -3.08
C ALA A 126 -21.13 27.40 -4.08
N ALA A 127 -20.27 26.55 -3.49
CA ALA A 127 -19.67 25.38 -4.12
C ALA A 127 -20.71 24.26 -4.31
N PRO A 128 -20.62 23.43 -5.36
CA PRO A 128 -21.26 22.13 -5.38
C PRO A 128 -20.28 21.02 -4.96
N ALA A 129 -20.82 20.09 -4.18
CA ALA A 129 -20.16 18.88 -3.71
C ALA A 129 -19.88 17.90 -4.87
N ALA A 130 -18.73 17.23 -4.81
CA ALA A 130 -18.40 16.10 -5.67
C ALA A 130 -19.37 14.94 -5.38
N GLY A 131 -20.02 14.46 -6.43
CA GLY A 131 -20.99 13.37 -6.40
C GLY A 131 -20.35 12.03 -6.09
N ALA A 132 -21.08 11.25 -5.30
CA ALA A 132 -20.89 9.81 -5.15
C ALA A 132 -21.02 9.13 -6.53
N VAL A 133 -20.10 8.22 -6.84
CA VAL A 133 -20.29 7.27 -7.94
C VAL A 133 -20.73 5.95 -7.32
N ASP A 134 -21.89 5.55 -7.82
CA ASP A 134 -22.67 4.36 -7.53
C ASP A 134 -21.88 3.06 -7.74
N GLN A 135 -22.06 2.12 -6.83
CA GLN A 135 -21.63 0.73 -6.99
C GLN A 135 -22.81 -0.03 -7.59
N ASP A 136 -22.61 -0.65 -8.75
CA ASP A 136 -23.56 -1.64 -9.24
C ASP A 136 -22.85 -2.83 -9.91
N ALA A 137 -23.29 -4.01 -9.45
CA ALA A 137 -23.17 -5.38 -9.95
C ALA A 137 -21.86 -6.17 -9.69
#